data_AF-A0AAE4UDB0-F1
#
_entry.id   AF-A0AAE4UDB0-F1
#
_cell.length_a   1.000
_cell.length_b   1.000
_cell.length_c   1.000
_cell.angle_alpha   90.00
_cell.angle_beta   90.00
_cell.angle_gamma   90.00
#
_symmetry.space_group_name_H-M   'P 1'
#
loop_
_entity.id
_entity.type
_entity.pdbx_description
1 polymer ?
#
loop_
_entity_poly.entity_id
_entity_poly.type
_entity_poly.pdbx_seq_one_letter_code
_entity_poly.pdbx_strand_id
1 'polypeptide(L)'
;MRDAVAVSIGAALVAAAFVLPRMHLGVRPRLDVGAEKFATHAGSAPIFGEWLIHAGWGTGPAIALAVAVVAWGPTLAQRLSWRALTLGSWAVAGGWAFALAMIDGWQRGFAGRLTTRDEYLSQVPGITDIPATLRTFAGRIVDYQPHSWTTHVSGHPPGALLTFVWLDRIGLHGGAWAGLLCLLAGSSAAAGVVVGLSA
;
A
#
# COMPACT_ATOMS: atom_id res chain seq x y z
N MET A 1 -25.76 -19.64 -6.85
CA MET A 1 -25.86 -19.86 -5.38
C MET A 1 -24.55 -19.58 -4.66
N ARG A 2 -23.42 -20.15 -5.11
CA ARG A 2 -22.08 -19.90 -4.53
C ARG A 2 -21.66 -18.43 -4.55
N ASP A 3 -21.92 -17.71 -5.64
CA ASP A 3 -21.55 -16.29 -5.78
C ASP A 3 -22.39 -15.39 -4.87
N ALA A 4 -23.69 -15.65 -4.75
CA ALA A 4 -24.57 -14.92 -3.85
C ALA A 4 -24.13 -15.10 -2.39
N VAL A 5 -23.76 -16.33 -1.99
CA VAL A 5 -23.23 -16.61 -0.65
C VAL A 5 -21.92 -15.86 -0.40
N ALA A 6 -20.99 -15.85 -1.37
CA ALA A 6 -19.73 -15.12 -1.23
C ALA A 6 -19.96 -13.59 -1.09
N VAL A 7 -20.85 -13.02 -1.89
CA VAL A 7 -21.23 -11.59 -1.81
C VAL A 7 -21.86 -11.27 -0.46
N SER A 8 -22.80 -12.09 0.02
CA SER A 8 -23.46 -11.89 1.31
C SER A 8 -22.48 -11.99 2.48
N ILE A 9 -21.56 -12.96 2.47
CA ILE A 9 -20.50 -13.09 3.48
C ILE A 9 -19.60 -11.84 3.45
N GLY A 10 -19.17 -11.42 2.26
CA GLY A 10 -18.34 -10.21 2.11
C GLY A 10 -19.04 -8.96 2.66
N ALA A 11 -20.30 -8.75 2.30
CA ALA A 11 -21.11 -7.64 2.80
C ALA A 11 -21.29 -7.69 4.34
N ALA A 12 -21.53 -8.88 4.89
CA ALA A 12 -21.66 -9.07 6.34
C ALA A 12 -20.35 -8.78 7.08
N LEU A 13 -19.21 -9.23 6.55
CA LEU A 13 -17.89 -8.94 7.13
C LEU A 13 -17.57 -7.44 7.11
N VAL A 14 -17.88 -6.76 6.00
CA VAL A 14 -17.75 -5.29 5.91
C VAL A 14 -18.63 -4.63 6.97
N ALA A 15 -19.92 -4.96 7.05
CA ALA A 15 -20.81 -4.39 8.06
C ALA A 15 -20.31 -4.65 9.49
N ALA A 16 -19.86 -5.88 9.78
CA ALA A 16 -19.33 -6.25 11.10
C ALA A 16 -18.09 -5.41 11.49
N ALA A 17 -17.19 -5.12 10.55
CA ALA A 17 -16.01 -4.30 10.80
C ALA A 17 -16.35 -2.86 11.26
N PHE A 18 -17.49 -2.30 10.82
CA PHE A 18 -17.94 -0.97 11.24
C PHE A 18 -18.79 -0.99 12.52
N VAL A 19 -19.55 -2.06 12.73
CA VAL A 19 -20.52 -2.15 13.83
C VAL A 19 -19.85 -2.64 15.12
N LEU A 20 -19.03 -3.69 15.07
CA LEU A 20 -18.45 -4.31 16.27
C LEU A 20 -17.61 -3.35 17.13
N PRO A 21 -16.74 -2.47 16.57
CA PRO A 21 -15.97 -1.51 17.38
C PRO A 21 -16.86 -0.49 18.13
N ARG A 22 -18.10 -0.29 17.69
CA ARG A 22 -19.06 0.65 18.30
C ARG A 22 -19.98 0.00 19.33
N MET A 23 -20.02 -1.33 19.40
CA MET A 23 -20.99 -2.06 20.23
C MET A 23 -20.61 -2.16 21.72
N HIS A 24 -19.50 -1.55 22.19
CA HIS A 24 -19.07 -1.58 23.61
C HIS A 24 -19.02 -2.99 24.23
N LEU A 25 -18.83 -4.04 23.42
CA LEU A 25 -18.81 -5.46 23.82
C LEU A 25 -17.49 -5.91 24.47
N GLY A 26 -16.82 -5.02 25.20
CA GLY A 26 -15.56 -5.33 25.90
C GLY A 26 -14.28 -5.29 25.05
N VAL A 27 -14.38 -4.95 23.75
CA VAL A 27 -13.22 -4.60 22.92
C VAL A 27 -12.73 -3.22 23.35
N ARG A 28 -11.78 -3.17 24.29
CA ARG A 28 -11.15 -1.91 24.70
C ARG A 28 -10.20 -1.45 23.58
N PRO A 29 -10.35 -0.22 23.07
CA PRO A 29 -9.31 0.40 22.24
C PRO A 29 -7.98 0.38 23.01
N ARG A 30 -6.83 0.39 22.32
CA ARG A 30 -5.53 0.49 22.98
C ARG A 30 -5.47 1.83 23.74
N LEU A 31 -5.52 1.80 25.07
CA LEU A 31 -5.56 2.97 25.95
C LEU A 31 -4.18 3.47 26.39
N ASP A 32 -3.11 2.78 25.96
CA ASP A 32 -1.71 3.09 26.25
C ASP A 32 -1.17 4.28 25.44
N VAL A 33 -1.94 4.78 24.48
CA VAL A 33 -1.62 5.97 23.69
C VAL A 33 -2.65 7.06 24.01
N GLY A 34 -2.21 8.12 24.68
CA GLY A 34 -3.10 9.16 25.22
C GLY A 34 -4.06 9.76 24.18
N ALA A 35 -5.33 9.93 24.59
CA ALA A 35 -6.41 10.47 23.75
C ALA A 35 -6.11 11.85 23.14
N GLU A 36 -5.25 12.66 23.78
CA GLU A 36 -4.86 13.97 23.28
C GLU A 36 -4.00 13.94 22.01
N LYS A 37 -3.17 12.90 21.80
CA LYS A 37 -2.47 12.73 20.50
C LYS A 37 -3.44 12.47 19.35
N PHE A 38 -4.66 12.07 19.66
CA PHE A 38 -5.75 11.81 18.72
C PHE A 38 -6.94 12.75 18.90
N ALA A 39 -6.79 13.89 19.59
CA ALA A 39 -7.91 14.82 19.78
C ALA A 39 -8.38 15.48 18.47
N THR A 40 -7.54 15.49 17.42
CA THR A 40 -7.94 15.79 16.03
C THR A 40 -8.48 14.57 15.25
N HIS A 41 -8.39 13.37 15.82
CA HIS A 41 -8.65 12.06 15.19
C HIS A 41 -9.72 11.23 15.95
N ALA A 42 -10.48 11.87 16.85
CA ALA A 42 -11.31 11.21 17.87
C ALA A 42 -12.61 10.55 17.38
N GLY A 43 -12.73 10.19 16.10
CA GLY A 43 -13.98 9.74 15.50
C GLY A 43 -14.03 8.30 14.96
N SER A 44 -12.92 7.56 14.90
CA SER A 44 -12.93 6.35 14.08
C SER A 44 -11.87 5.31 14.46
N ALA A 45 -11.98 4.72 15.64
CA ALA A 45 -11.62 3.29 15.72
C ALA A 45 -12.71 2.52 14.93
N PRO A 46 -12.42 1.82 13.81
CA PRO A 46 -11.14 1.26 13.35
C PRO A 46 -10.46 1.95 12.13
N ILE A 47 -10.97 3.07 11.65
CA ILE A 47 -10.47 3.80 10.47
C ILE A 47 -9.66 5.01 10.95
N PHE A 48 -8.37 4.86 11.21
CA PHE A 48 -7.52 6.04 11.48
C PHE A 48 -7.55 6.97 10.25
N GLY A 49 -8.21 8.12 10.37
CA GLY A 49 -8.29 9.11 9.30
C GLY A 49 -9.53 10.01 9.37
N GLU A 50 -9.46 11.15 8.69
CA GLU A 50 -10.61 12.03 8.48
C GLU A 50 -11.46 11.52 7.31
N TRP A 51 -12.79 11.63 7.43
CA TRP A 51 -13.69 11.33 6.32
C TRP A 51 -13.55 12.41 5.24
N LEU A 52 -12.83 12.08 4.19
CA LEU A 52 -12.60 12.94 3.04
C LEU A 52 -13.08 12.24 1.77
N ILE A 53 -13.95 12.91 1.02
CA ILE A 53 -14.38 12.43 -0.30
C ILE A 53 -13.25 12.74 -1.28
N HIS A 54 -12.61 11.69 -1.77
CA HIS A 54 -11.57 11.80 -2.78
C HIS A 54 -12.17 11.49 -4.16
N ALA A 55 -12.28 12.53 -4.98
CA ALA A 55 -12.68 12.40 -6.38
C ALA A 55 -11.70 13.20 -7.22
N GLY A 56 -11.06 12.54 -8.18
CA GLY A 56 -10.04 13.14 -9.03
C GLY A 56 -9.86 12.38 -10.33
N TRP A 57 -8.79 12.71 -11.06
CA TRP A 57 -8.54 12.17 -12.40
C TRP A 57 -8.44 10.64 -12.45
N GLY A 58 -7.99 10.02 -11.36
CA GLY A 58 -7.92 8.57 -11.21
C GLY A 58 -9.27 7.85 -11.06
N THR A 59 -10.33 8.56 -10.64
CA THR A 59 -11.62 7.94 -10.30
C THR A 59 -12.27 7.28 -11.51
N GLY A 60 -12.35 7.98 -12.64
CA GLY A 60 -12.93 7.45 -13.88
C GLY A 60 -12.20 6.19 -14.39
N PRO A 61 -10.88 6.25 -14.61
CA PRO A 61 -10.08 5.09 -15.01
C PRO A 61 -10.17 3.91 -14.04
N ALA A 62 -10.18 4.16 -12.72
CA ALA A 62 -10.30 3.09 -11.72
C ALA A 62 -11.65 2.35 -11.83
N ILE A 63 -12.75 3.10 -11.99
CA ILE A 63 -14.09 2.52 -12.22
C ILE A 63 -14.14 1.76 -13.55
N ALA A 64 -13.61 2.35 -14.62
CA ALA A 64 -13.61 1.73 -15.94
C ALA A 64 -12.83 0.40 -15.95
N LEU A 65 -11.65 0.35 -15.32
CA LEU A 65 -10.87 -0.89 -15.18
C LEU A 65 -11.62 -1.93 -14.34
N ALA A 66 -12.24 -1.54 -13.23
CA ALA A 66 -13.01 -2.45 -12.41
C ALA A 66 -14.19 -3.06 -13.18
N VAL A 67 -14.97 -2.22 -13.88
CA VAL A 67 -16.07 -2.68 -14.75
C VAL A 67 -15.55 -3.60 -15.85
N ALA A 68 -14.43 -3.25 -16.47
CA ALA A 68 -13.86 -4.05 -17.55
C ALA A 68 -13.42 -5.45 -17.09
N VAL A 69 -12.77 -5.53 -15.93
CA VAL A 69 -12.36 -6.80 -15.33
C VAL A 69 -13.56 -7.65 -14.95
N VAL A 70 -14.62 -7.06 -14.38
CA VAL A 70 -15.83 -7.80 -14.01
C VAL A 70 -16.60 -8.28 -15.25
N ALA A 71 -16.74 -7.44 -16.26
CA ALA A 71 -17.53 -7.75 -17.45
C ALA A 71 -16.83 -8.73 -18.40
N TRP A 72 -15.52 -8.57 -18.62
CA TRP A 72 -14.78 -9.33 -19.63
C TRP A 72 -13.70 -10.25 -19.05
N GLY A 73 -13.31 -10.09 -17.79
CA GLY A 73 -12.24 -10.88 -17.15
C GLY A 73 -12.43 -12.40 -17.26
N PRO A 74 -13.61 -12.97 -16.92
CA PRO A 74 -13.83 -14.41 -17.03
C PRO A 74 -13.68 -14.93 -18.46
N THR A 75 -14.25 -14.21 -19.44
CA THR A 75 -14.18 -14.59 -20.85
C THR A 75 -12.76 -14.49 -21.39
N LEU A 76 -12.02 -13.44 -21.01
CA LEU A 76 -10.62 -13.26 -21.42
C LEU A 76 -9.71 -14.30 -20.77
N ALA A 77 -9.92 -14.63 -19.49
CA ALA A 77 -9.15 -15.65 -18.79
C ALA A 77 -9.25 -17.04 -19.44
N GLN A 78 -10.38 -17.37 -20.06
CA GLN A 78 -10.59 -18.64 -20.77
C GLN A 78 -9.99 -18.66 -22.19
N ARG A 79 -9.70 -17.48 -22.77
CA ARG A 79 -9.27 -17.36 -24.18
C ARG A 79 -7.80 -17.00 -24.34
N LEU A 80 -7.23 -16.29 -23.38
CA LEU A 80 -5.86 -15.83 -23.45
C LEU A 80 -4.88 -16.98 -23.17
N SER A 81 -3.75 -16.97 -23.85
CA SER A 81 -2.64 -17.85 -23.48
C SER A 81 -2.17 -17.50 -22.07
N TRP A 82 -1.61 -18.48 -21.37
CA TRP A 82 -1.11 -18.30 -20.01
C TRP A 82 -0.16 -17.09 -19.88
N ARG A 83 0.77 -16.90 -20.84
CA ARG A 83 1.69 -15.75 -20.85
C ARG A 83 0.94 -14.42 -20.96
N ALA A 84 -0.05 -14.34 -21.85
CA ALA A 84 -0.85 -13.13 -22.03
C ALA A 84 -1.72 -12.86 -20.80
N LEU A 85 -2.28 -13.90 -20.16
CA LEU A 85 -3.05 -13.78 -18.94
C LEU A 85 -2.19 -13.27 -17.77
N THR A 86 -0.98 -13.78 -17.60
CA THR A 86 -0.05 -13.35 -16.55
C THR A 86 0.36 -11.88 -16.71
N LEU A 87 0.81 -11.50 -17.91
CA LEU A 87 1.20 -10.11 -18.19
C LEU A 87 -0.01 -9.16 -18.15
N GLY A 88 -1.16 -9.60 -18.67
CA GLY A 88 -2.40 -8.84 -18.62
C GLY A 88 -2.88 -8.58 -17.20
N SER A 89 -2.83 -9.61 -16.33
CA SER A 89 -3.20 -9.48 -14.92
C SER A 89 -2.29 -8.52 -14.17
N TRP A 90 -0.97 -8.60 -14.41
CA TRP A 90 0.00 -7.65 -13.85
C TRP A 90 -0.24 -6.21 -14.31
N ALA A 91 -0.44 -6.01 -15.62
CA ALA A 91 -0.67 -4.69 -16.21
C ALA A 91 -1.98 -4.08 -15.73
N VAL A 92 -3.06 -4.86 -15.65
CA VAL A 92 -4.36 -4.39 -15.15
C VAL A 92 -4.28 -4.06 -13.66
N ALA A 93 -3.64 -4.91 -12.85
CA ALA A 93 -3.44 -4.63 -11.42
C ALA A 93 -2.60 -3.37 -11.20
N GLY A 94 -1.51 -3.20 -11.96
CA GLY A 94 -0.67 -2.00 -11.92
C GLY A 94 -1.42 -0.75 -12.38
N GLY A 95 -2.15 -0.84 -13.50
CA GLY A 95 -2.96 0.26 -14.01
C GLY A 95 -4.07 0.67 -13.05
N TRP A 96 -4.72 -0.30 -12.40
CA TRP A 96 -5.77 -0.03 -11.41
C TRP A 96 -5.20 0.60 -10.13
N ALA A 97 -4.10 0.06 -9.58
CA ALA A 97 -3.43 0.65 -8.42
C ALA A 97 -2.92 2.07 -8.70
N PHE A 98 -2.36 2.31 -9.89
CA PHE A 98 -1.96 3.66 -10.32
C PHE A 98 -3.16 4.60 -10.46
N ALA A 99 -4.26 4.13 -11.07
CA ALA A 99 -5.48 4.92 -11.16
C ALA A 99 -6.02 5.29 -9.77
N LEU A 100 -6.02 4.35 -8.82
CA LEU A 100 -6.41 4.64 -7.43
C LEU A 100 -5.51 5.68 -6.77
N ALA A 101 -4.19 5.57 -6.94
CA ALA A 101 -3.24 6.59 -6.46
C ALA A 101 -3.54 7.97 -7.07
N MET A 102 -3.87 8.02 -8.36
CA MET A 102 -4.18 9.24 -9.10
C MET A 102 -5.56 9.85 -8.76
N ILE A 103 -6.38 9.22 -7.91
CA ILE A 103 -7.57 9.87 -7.33
C ILE A 103 -7.13 11.10 -6.53
N ASP A 104 -6.01 10.99 -5.79
CA ASP A 104 -5.41 12.10 -5.04
C ASP A 104 -4.49 12.98 -5.90
N GLY A 105 -4.34 12.66 -7.18
CA GLY A 105 -3.47 13.33 -8.13
C GLY A 105 -1.99 12.98 -8.00
N TRP A 106 -1.18 13.50 -8.92
CA TRP A 106 0.23 13.11 -9.08
C TRP A 106 1.07 13.34 -7.83
N GLN A 107 1.00 14.52 -7.22
CA GLN A 107 1.87 14.88 -6.09
C GLN A 107 1.42 14.21 -4.81
N ARG A 108 0.17 14.43 -4.40
CA ARG A 108 -0.34 13.85 -3.15
C ARG A 108 -0.43 12.35 -3.24
N GLY A 109 -0.92 11.80 -4.35
CA GLY A 109 -1.26 10.39 -4.50
C GLY A 109 -0.16 9.45 -4.98
N PHE A 110 0.86 9.97 -5.67
CA PHE A 110 1.90 9.12 -6.27
C PHE A 110 3.33 9.62 -5.98
N ALA A 111 3.78 10.67 -6.66
CA ALA A 111 5.17 11.12 -6.64
C ALA A 111 5.64 11.67 -5.29
N GLY A 112 4.74 12.23 -4.48
CA GLY A 112 5.05 12.74 -3.14
C GLY A 112 4.69 11.78 -2.01
N ARG A 113 4.04 10.64 -2.29
CA ARG A 113 3.56 9.72 -1.23
C ARG A 113 4.71 9.16 -0.40
N LEU A 114 5.83 8.83 -1.04
CA LEU A 114 7.00 8.24 -0.36
C LEU A 114 8.02 9.27 0.10
N THR A 115 7.74 10.58 -0.02
CA THR A 115 8.69 11.64 0.33
C THR A 115 8.38 12.31 1.66
N THR A 116 7.35 11.84 2.39
CA THR A 116 7.05 12.37 3.72
C THR A 116 8.14 11.98 4.73
N ARG A 117 8.28 12.76 5.81
CA ARG A 117 9.38 12.62 6.78
C ARG A 117 9.49 11.22 7.39
N ASP A 118 8.38 10.49 7.49
CA ASP A 118 8.32 9.19 8.16
C ASP A 118 8.67 8.03 7.20
N GLU A 119 8.88 8.31 5.91
CA GLU A 119 9.14 7.35 4.83
C GLU A 119 10.62 7.06 4.61
N TYR A 120 10.91 6.00 3.86
CA TYR A 120 12.28 5.56 3.52
C TYR A 120 13.13 6.65 2.86
N LEU A 121 12.55 7.41 1.92
CA LEU A 121 13.32 8.33 1.08
C LEU A 121 13.96 9.46 1.87
N SER A 122 13.37 9.84 3.02
CA SER A 122 13.95 10.85 3.91
C SER A 122 15.30 10.41 4.49
N GLN A 123 15.54 9.11 4.63
CA GLN A 123 16.75 8.52 5.23
C GLN A 123 17.83 8.22 4.19
N VAL A 124 17.46 8.08 2.91
CA VAL A 124 18.38 7.68 1.83
C VAL A 124 19.62 8.58 1.72
N PRO A 125 19.52 9.93 1.74
CA PRO A 125 20.70 10.79 1.64
C PRO A 125 21.72 10.62 2.78
N GLY A 126 21.27 10.13 3.94
CA GLY A 126 22.14 9.88 5.10
C GLY A 126 22.95 8.58 5.01
N ILE A 127 22.70 7.72 4.00
CA ILE A 127 23.35 6.41 3.88
C ILE A 127 24.57 6.48 2.96
N THR A 128 25.70 6.85 3.55
CA THR A 128 26.99 6.90 2.87
C THR A 128 27.73 5.55 2.90
N ASP A 129 27.63 4.80 4.01
CA ASP A 129 28.26 3.50 4.23
C ASP A 129 27.20 2.40 4.47
N ILE A 130 26.99 1.53 3.47
CA ILE A 130 26.02 0.42 3.54
C ILE A 130 26.45 -0.65 4.57
N PRO A 131 27.70 -1.17 4.56
CA PRO A 131 28.16 -2.09 5.59
C PRO A 131 27.98 -1.57 7.02
N ALA A 132 28.32 -0.31 7.31
CA ALA A 132 28.12 0.28 8.63
C ALA A 132 26.63 0.40 8.98
N THR A 133 25.80 0.80 8.02
CA THR A 133 24.35 0.86 8.19
C THR A 133 23.78 -0.50 8.56
N LEU A 134 24.20 -1.57 7.88
CA LEU A 134 23.75 -2.93 8.18
C LEU A 134 24.18 -3.40 9.58
N ARG A 135 25.44 -3.13 9.97
CA ARG A 135 25.95 -3.49 11.31
C ARG A 135 25.20 -2.77 12.44
N THR A 136 24.77 -1.54 12.19
CA THR A 136 24.15 -0.67 13.22
C THR A 136 22.63 -0.57 13.11
N PHE A 137 22.02 -1.22 12.11
CA PHE A 137 20.60 -1.06 11.77
C PHE A 137 19.69 -1.28 12.98
N ALA A 138 19.86 -2.41 13.67
CA ALA A 138 19.02 -2.79 14.81
C ALA A 138 19.16 -1.81 15.98
N GLY A 139 20.36 -1.24 16.19
CA GLY A 139 20.61 -0.28 17.27
C GLY A 139 19.87 1.05 17.11
N ARG A 140 19.37 1.35 15.91
CA ARG A 140 18.64 2.58 15.58
C ARG A 140 17.12 2.39 15.48
N ILE A 141 16.60 1.17 15.71
CA ILE A 141 15.16 0.87 15.65
C ILE A 141 14.40 1.47 16.85
N VAL A 142 15.05 1.54 18.03
CA VAL A 142 14.40 2.03 19.24
C VAL A 142 14.06 3.52 19.08
N ASP A 143 12.80 3.86 19.31
CA ASP A 143 12.28 5.22 19.17
C ASP A 143 12.83 6.16 20.28
N TYR A 144 12.80 7.47 20.03
CA TYR A 144 13.27 8.52 20.95
C TYR A 144 14.75 8.46 21.34
N GLN A 145 15.60 7.81 20.54
CA GLN A 145 17.05 7.88 20.70
C GLN A 145 17.65 8.90 19.73
N PRO A 146 18.86 9.43 20.01
CA PRO A 146 19.62 10.16 19.01
C PRO A 146 19.78 9.27 17.76
N HIS A 147 19.44 9.81 16.59
CA HIS A 147 19.57 9.12 15.29
C HIS A 147 18.69 7.87 15.09
N SER A 148 17.59 7.72 15.84
CA SER A 148 16.58 6.71 15.55
C SER A 148 16.14 6.74 14.08
N TRP A 149 15.84 5.57 13.54
CA TRP A 149 15.22 5.44 12.24
C TRP A 149 13.81 6.06 12.26
N THR A 150 13.36 6.49 11.09
CA THR A 150 11.95 6.87 10.91
C THR A 150 11.05 5.66 11.12
N THR A 151 9.77 5.92 11.40
CA THR A 151 8.80 4.86 11.71
C THR A 151 8.76 3.79 10.64
N HIS A 152 8.77 4.17 9.35
CA HIS A 152 8.66 3.18 8.27
C HIS A 152 9.93 2.31 8.14
N VAL A 153 11.11 2.93 8.26
CA VAL A 153 12.40 2.21 8.21
C VAL A 153 12.53 1.24 9.38
N SER A 154 12.12 1.66 10.58
CA SER A 154 12.19 0.84 11.79
C SER A 154 11.33 -0.44 11.72
N GLY A 155 10.25 -0.40 10.94
CA GLY A 155 9.29 -1.50 10.84
C GLY A 155 9.69 -2.66 9.92
N HIS A 156 10.80 -2.55 9.18
CA HIS A 156 11.12 -3.48 8.09
C HIS A 156 12.60 -3.89 8.09
N PRO A 157 12.95 -5.04 7.52
CA PRO A 157 14.34 -5.42 7.31
C PRO A 157 15.09 -4.36 6.47
N PRO A 158 16.41 -4.18 6.71
CA PRO A 158 17.20 -3.13 6.05
C PRO A 158 17.20 -3.22 4.52
N GLY A 159 16.92 -4.40 3.96
CA GLY A 159 16.79 -4.61 2.51
C GLY A 159 15.81 -3.64 1.85
N ALA A 160 14.69 -3.32 2.52
CA ALA A 160 13.70 -2.37 1.98
C ALA A 160 14.29 -0.96 1.82
N LEU A 161 14.99 -0.46 2.84
CA LEU A 161 15.71 0.82 2.76
C LEU A 161 16.80 0.76 1.68
N LEU A 162 17.58 -0.31 1.64
CA LEU A 162 18.68 -0.47 0.68
C LEU A 162 18.20 -0.50 -0.77
N THR A 163 17.00 -1.01 -1.05
CA THR A 163 16.40 -0.93 -2.39
C THR A 163 16.30 0.52 -2.86
N PHE A 164 15.84 1.45 -2.01
CA PHE A 164 15.77 2.87 -2.36
C PHE A 164 17.14 3.54 -2.41
N VAL A 165 18.09 3.13 -1.56
CA VAL A 165 19.49 3.60 -1.65
C VAL A 165 20.12 3.21 -2.99
N TRP A 166 19.87 1.98 -3.46
CA TRP A 166 20.37 1.55 -4.77
C TRP A 166 19.68 2.26 -5.92
N LEU A 167 18.36 2.46 -5.83
CA LEU A 167 17.59 3.21 -6.82
C LEU A 167 18.12 4.65 -6.97
N ASP A 168 18.43 5.29 -5.85
CA ASP A 168 19.08 6.61 -5.79
C ASP A 168 20.48 6.57 -6.46
N ARG A 169 21.33 5.61 -6.11
CA ARG A 169 22.69 5.48 -6.68
C ARG A 169 22.74 5.27 -8.19
N ILE A 170 21.70 4.69 -8.79
CA ILE A 170 21.61 4.50 -10.25
C ILE A 170 20.93 5.67 -10.97
N GLY A 171 20.68 6.78 -10.28
CA GLY A 171 20.12 8.01 -10.87
C GLY A 171 18.59 8.11 -10.85
N LEU A 172 17.89 7.14 -10.27
CA LEU A 172 16.43 7.09 -10.22
C LEU A 172 15.91 7.68 -8.90
N HIS A 173 16.19 8.97 -8.70
CA HIS A 173 15.93 9.67 -7.44
C HIS A 173 14.47 10.06 -7.22
N GLY A 174 14.06 10.15 -5.96
CA GLY A 174 12.79 10.77 -5.57
C GLY A 174 11.55 9.86 -5.65
N GLY A 175 10.43 10.41 -5.20
CA GLY A 175 9.23 9.62 -4.91
C GLY A 175 8.49 9.08 -6.14
N ALA A 176 8.64 9.69 -7.31
CA ALA A 176 8.05 9.16 -8.55
C ALA A 176 8.67 7.81 -8.93
N TRP A 177 10.01 7.70 -8.91
CA TRP A 177 10.71 6.45 -9.21
C TRP A 177 10.51 5.41 -8.12
N ALA A 178 10.58 5.81 -6.85
CA ALA A 178 10.28 4.93 -5.73
C ALA A 178 8.84 4.39 -5.78
N GLY A 179 7.88 5.25 -6.08
CA GLY A 179 6.47 4.91 -6.23
C GLY A 179 6.23 3.97 -7.41
N LEU A 180 6.90 4.21 -8.54
CA LEU A 180 6.85 3.32 -9.70
C LEU A 180 7.43 1.94 -9.38
N LEU A 181 8.56 1.86 -8.70
CA LEU A 181 9.14 0.59 -8.27
C LEU A 181 8.17 -0.18 -7.37
N CYS A 182 7.59 0.48 -6.36
CA CYS A 182 6.61 -0.12 -5.46
C CYS A 182 5.35 -0.57 -6.21
N LEU A 183 4.89 0.23 -7.17
CA LEU A 183 3.74 -0.11 -8.01
C LEU A 183 4.00 -1.37 -8.82
N LEU A 184 5.12 -1.44 -9.53
CA LEU A 184 5.47 -2.57 -10.39
C LEU A 184 5.72 -3.85 -9.58
N ALA A 185 6.45 -3.74 -8.47
CA ALA A 185 6.71 -4.86 -7.57
C ALA A 185 5.43 -5.33 -6.87
N GLY A 186 4.64 -4.40 -6.33
CA GLY A 186 3.38 -4.71 -5.64
C GLY A 186 2.35 -5.33 -6.58
N SER A 187 2.16 -4.78 -7.78
CA SER A 187 1.21 -5.33 -8.74
C SER A 187 1.64 -6.71 -9.27
N SER A 188 2.94 -7.05 -9.22
CA SER A 188 3.44 -8.36 -9.66
C SER A 188 2.86 -9.53 -8.88
N ALA A 189 2.31 -9.28 -7.67
CA ALA A 189 1.57 -10.28 -6.92
C ALA A 189 0.40 -10.88 -7.73
N ALA A 190 -0.27 -10.08 -8.57
CA ALA A 190 -1.33 -10.58 -9.44
C ALA A 190 -0.81 -11.61 -10.46
N ALA A 191 0.36 -11.35 -11.07
CA ALA A 191 1.03 -12.34 -11.91
C ALA A 191 1.48 -13.56 -11.09
N GLY A 192 2.01 -13.35 -9.88
CA GLY A 192 2.43 -14.41 -8.98
C GLY A 192 1.30 -15.40 -8.66
N VAL A 193 0.09 -14.90 -8.45
CA VAL A 193 -1.11 -15.75 -8.26
C VAL A 193 -1.39 -16.58 -9.51
N VAL A 194 -1.35 -15.98 -10.71
CA VAL A 194 -1.55 -16.72 -11.97
C VAL A 194 -0.49 -17.81 -12.13
N VAL A 195 0.79 -17.48 -11.90
CA VAL A 195 1.88 -18.47 -11.97
C VAL A 195 1.70 -19.58 -10.95
N GLY A 196 1.42 -19.25 -9.68
CA GLY A 196 1.29 -20.20 -8.59
C GLY A 196 0.10 -21.15 -8.71
N LEU A 197 -1.00 -20.72 -9.34
CA LEU A 197 -2.16 -21.57 -9.61
C LEU A 197 -2.02 -22.39 -10.91
N SER A 198 -1.00 -22.10 -11.72
CA SER A 198 -0.72 -22.82 -12.97
C SER A 198 0.35 -23.89 -12.83
N ALA A 199 0.99 -23.97 -11.65
CA ALA A 199 1.91 -25.02 -11.26
C ALA A 199 1.14 -26.21 -10.68
#